data_AF-A0A810DX77-F1
#
_entry.id   AF-A0A810DX77-F1
#
_cell.length_a   1.000
_cell.length_b   1.000
_cell.length_c   1.000
_cell.angle_alpha   90.00
_cell.angle_beta   90.00
_cell.angle_gamma   90.00
#
_symmetry.space_group_name_H-M   'P 1'
#
loop_
_entity.id
_entity.type
_entity.pdbx_description
1 polymer ?
#
loop_
_entity_poly.entity_id
_entity_poly.type
_entity_poly.pdbx_seq_one_letter_code
_entity_poly.pdbx_strand_id
1 'polypeptide(L)' 'MMVRLMMTIDMVWYATDDPEICSHPVSCLMVRIGSEVPLAYREMFDKVRFRQRFMY' A
#
# COMPACT_ATOMS: atom_id res chain seq x y z
N MET A 1 10.55 2.72 -14.92
CA MET A 1 11.50 3.76 -14.48
C MET A 1 11.09 4.44 -13.16
N MET A 2 9.81 4.48 -12.75
CA MET A 2 9.39 5.00 -11.42
C MET A 2 9.58 4.00 -10.26
N VAL A 3 9.17 2.74 -10.45
CA VAL A 3 9.26 1.69 -9.40
C VAL A 3 10.67 1.54 -8.84
N ARG A 4 11.69 1.51 -9.72
CA ARG A 4 13.08 1.39 -9.30
C ARG A 4 13.54 2.58 -8.46
N LEU A 5 13.07 3.80 -8.77
CA LEU A 5 13.36 5.00 -7.99
C LEU A 5 12.68 4.97 -6.61
N MET A 6 11.43 4.50 -6.55
CA MET A 6 10.71 4.34 -5.27
C MET A 6 11.41 3.29 -4.38
N MET A 7 11.92 2.20 -4.97
CA MET A 7 12.71 1.20 -4.25
C MET A 7 14.02 1.75 -3.67
N THR A 8 14.66 2.77 -4.27
CA THR A 8 15.88 3.36 -3.70
C THR A 8 15.63 4.17 -2.43
N ILE A 9 14.37 4.51 -2.14
CA ILE A 9 13.96 5.21 -0.91
C ILE A 9 13.16 4.30 0.02
N ASP A 10 13.38 2.98 -0.04
CA ASP A 10 12.78 1.95 0.82
C ASP A 10 11.25 1.81 0.72
N MET A 11 10.66 2.19 -0.42
CA MET A 11 9.26 1.90 -0.69
C MET A 11 9.08 0.51 -1.30
N VAL A 12 8.08 -0.23 -0.81
CA VAL A 12 7.76 -1.58 -1.27
C VAL A 12 6.31 -1.68 -1.72
N TRP A 13 6.01 -2.68 -2.55
CA TRP A 13 4.68 -2.95 -3.09
C TRP A 13 3.72 -3.42 -2.00
N TYR A 14 2.51 -2.84 -1.98
CA TYR A 14 1.40 -3.28 -1.15
C TYR A 14 0.18 -3.59 -2.01
N ALA A 15 -0.51 -4.67 -1.68
CA ALA A 15 -1.82 -4.97 -2.26
C ALA A 15 -2.89 -4.03 -1.68
N THR A 16 -3.83 -3.62 -2.53
CA THR A 16 -4.97 -2.75 -2.20
C THR A 16 -6.19 -3.18 -3.01
N ASP A 17 -7.39 -2.90 -2.52
CA ASP A 17 -8.66 -3.07 -3.24
C ASP A 17 -9.22 -1.74 -3.78
N ASP A 18 -8.41 -0.68 -3.73
CA ASP A 18 -8.79 0.63 -4.24
C ASP A 18 -9.10 0.56 -5.76
N PRO A 19 -10.32 0.95 -6.19
CA PRO A 19 -10.76 0.78 -7.56
C PRO A 19 -9.99 1.63 -8.57
N GLU A 20 -9.43 2.78 -8.16
CA GLU A 20 -8.61 3.62 -9.04
C GLU A 20 -7.27 2.93 -9.31
N ILE A 21 -6.64 2.37 -8.28
CA ILE A 21 -5.38 1.63 -8.44
C ILE A 21 -5.61 0.32 -9.20
N CYS A 22 -6.68 -0.42 -8.89
CA CYS A 22 -7.00 -1.67 -9.59
C CYS A 22 -7.49 -1.49 -11.03
N SER A 23 -7.83 -0.27 -11.44
CA SER A 23 -8.36 0.00 -12.80
C SER A 23 -7.33 -0.21 -13.92
N HIS A 24 -6.03 -0.12 -13.61
CA HIS A 24 -4.96 -0.26 -14.59
C HIS A 24 -3.84 -1.17 -14.07
N PRO A 25 -3.32 -2.11 -14.87
CA PRO A 25 -2.35 -3.11 -14.41
C PRO A 25 -0.96 -2.54 -14.09
N VAL A 26 -0.69 -1.29 -14.49
CA VAL A 26 0.56 -0.57 -14.22
C VAL A 26 0.48 0.32 -12.98
N SER A 27 -0.74 0.56 -12.46
CA SER A 27 -0.97 1.32 -11.24
C SER A 27 -0.59 0.48 -10.03
N CYS A 28 0.01 1.11 -9.02
CA CYS A 28 0.47 0.41 -7.85
C CYS A 28 0.50 1.26 -6.60
N LEU A 29 0.29 0.61 -5.45
CA LEU A 29 0.49 1.19 -4.14
C LEU A 29 1.90 0.81 -3.65
N MET A 30 2.75 1.82 -3.46
CA MET A 30 4.07 1.66 -2.86
C MET A 30 4.13 2.43 -1.54
N VAL A 31 4.66 1.80 -0.49
CA VAL A 31 4.63 2.33 0.88
C VAL A 31 5.98 2.12 1.55
N ARG A 32 6.41 3.11 2.33
CA ARG A 32 7.51 2.99 3.29
C ARG A 32 6.94 3.17 4.69
N ILE A 33 7.13 2.17 5.55
CA ILE A 33 6.74 2.25 6.97
C ILE A 33 8.01 2.55 7.77
N GLY A 34 8.03 3.69 8.46
CA GLY A 34 9.16 4.06 9.33
C GLY A 34 9.29 3.13 10.53
N SER A 35 10.50 3.03 11.09
CA SER A 35 10.80 2.19 12.25
C SER A 35 10.03 2.58 13.51
N GLU A 36 9.66 3.86 13.63
CA GLU A 36 8.94 4.40 14.78
C GLU A 36 7.42 4.32 14.63
N VAL A 37 6.90 3.80 13.50
CA VAL A 37 5.46 3.69 13.27
C VAL A 37 4.88 2.57 14.14
N PRO A 38 3.99 2.88 15.11
CA PRO A 38 3.39 1.87 15.97
C PRO A 38 2.53 0.88 15.20
N LEU A 39 2.41 -0.34 15.72
CA LEU A 39 1.61 -1.41 15.12
C LEU A 39 0.16 -0.98 14.83
N ALA A 40 -0.47 -0.25 15.75
CA ALA A 40 -1.84 0.23 15.60
C ALA A 40 -2.07 1.05 14.32
N TYR A 41 -1.08 1.85 13.89
CA TYR A 41 -1.18 2.61 12.65
C TYR A 41 -0.97 1.74 11.41
N ARG A 42 -0.16 0.68 11.51
CA ARG A 42 -0.01 -0.32 10.43
C ARG A 42 -1.31 -1.10 10.21
N GLU A 43 -1.98 -1.46 11.30
CA GLU A 43 -3.30 -2.09 11.26
C GLU A 43 -4.38 -1.14 10.71
N MET A 44 -4.33 0.13 11.08
CA MET A 44 -5.23 1.15 10.52
C MET A 44 -4.99 1.32 9.01
N PHE A 45 -3.73 1.34 8.58
CA PHE A 45 -3.37 1.36 7.16
C PHE A 45 -3.92 0.13 6.42
N ASP A 46 -3.86 -1.05 7.01
CA ASP A 46 -4.44 -2.27 6.45
C ASP A 46 -5.96 -2.18 6.24
N LYS A 47 -6.68 -1.45 7.10
CA LYS A 47 -8.11 -1.19 6.93
C LYS A 47 -8.40 -0.18 5.81
N VAL A 48 -7.48 0.77 5.58
CA VAL A 48 -7.63 1.78 4.53
C VAL A 48 -7.34 1.20 3.15
N ARG A 49 -6.32 0.35 3.01
CA ARG A 49 -5.99 -0.29 1.72
C ARG A 49 -6.96 -1.41 1.33
N PHE A 50 -7.80 -1.84 2.25
CA PHE A 50 -8.82 -2.86 2.02
C PHE A 50 -10.19 -2.42 2.53
N ARG A 51 -10.85 -1.55 1.78
CA ARG A 51 -12.14 -0.97 2.15
C ARG A 51 -13.31 -1.93 1.93
N GLN A 52 -13.16 -2.90 1.03
CA GLN A 52 -14.20 -3.86 0.65
C GLN A 52 -13.94 -5.27 1.19
N ARG A 53 -13.34 -5.40 2.38
CA ARG A 53 -13.35 -6.65 3.14
C ARG A 53 -14.76 -6.94 3.70
N PHE A 54 -15.71 -7.27 2.83
CA PHE A 54 -17.04 -7.77 3.20
C PHE A 54 -17.06 -9.30 3.44
N MET A 55 -15.92 -9.98 3.34
CA MET A 55 -15.79 -11.44 3.44
C MET A 55 -14.90 -11.89 4.62
N TYR A 56 -14.91 -11.13 5.73
CA TYR A 56 -14.49 -11.60 7.06
C TYR A 56 -15.14 -10.76 8.16
#